data_AF-A0A2D0AK31-F1
#
_entry.id   AF-A0A2D0AK31-F1
#
_cell.length_a   1.000
_cell.length_b   1.000
_cell.length_c   1.000
_cell.angle_alpha   90.00
_cell.angle_beta   90.00
_cell.angle_gamma   90.00
#
_symmetry.space_group_name_H-M   'P 1'
#
loop_
_entity.id
_entity.type
_entity.pdbx_description
1 polymer ?
#
loop_
_entity_poly.entity_id
_entity_poly.type
_entity_poly.pdbx_seq_one_letter_code
_entity_poly.pdbx_strand_id
1 'polypeptide(L)' 'MRALRTQLDIFEHDPARLAKANRVAAETALIDVQFTATERQERHDYYLGEALRLEALARQCHRAPVRRRRTATQTGATAR' A
#
# COMPACT_ATOMS: atom_id res chain seq x y z
N MET A 1 32.22 -10.42 -1.19
CA MET A 1 30.89 -10.87 -0.69
C MET A 1 29.85 -9.83 -1.10
N ARG A 2 29.16 -10.05 -2.23
CA ARG A 2 28.14 -9.14 -2.75
C ARG A 2 26.86 -9.42 -1.95
N ALA A 3 26.39 -8.46 -1.15
CA ALA A 3 25.17 -8.61 -0.37
C ALA A 3 24.01 -8.95 -1.31
N LEU A 4 23.31 -10.07 -1.04
CA LEU A 4 22.06 -10.44 -1.73
C LEU A 4 21.02 -9.34 -1.49
N ARG A 5 20.94 -8.39 -2.41
CA ARG A 5 19.94 -7.31 -2.45
C ARG A 5 18.63 -7.79 -3.07
N THR A 6 18.18 -8.98 -2.69
CA THR A 6 16.96 -9.59 -3.22
C THR A 6 16.22 -10.36 -2.12
N GLN A 7 16.16 -9.79 -0.91
CA GLN A 7 14.99 -10.04 -0.09
C GLN A 7 13.84 -9.34 -0.81
N LEU A 8 13.17 -10.11 -1.69
CA LEU A 8 11.95 -9.73 -2.37
C LEU A 8 11.08 -8.99 -1.37
N ASP A 9 10.75 -7.75 -1.71
CA ASP A 9 10.01 -6.84 -0.86
C ASP A 9 8.53 -7.27 -0.86
N ILE A 10 8.29 -8.45 -0.26
CA ILE A 10 6.98 -9.12 -0.14
C ILE A 10 5.99 -8.31 0.70
N PHE A 11 6.45 -7.23 1.33
CA PHE A 11 5.64 -6.29 2.09
C PHE A 11 5.59 -4.89 1.46
N GLU A 12 6.19 -4.66 0.28
CA GLU A 12 6.13 -3.38 -0.44
C GLU A 12 4.80 -3.11 -1.15
N HIS A 13 3.77 -3.87 -0.83
CA HIS A 13 2.41 -3.62 -1.31
C HIS A 13 1.73 -2.59 -0.41
N ASP A 14 2.34 -1.41 -0.30
CA ASP A 14 1.72 -0.26 0.35
C ASP A 14 0.41 0.06 -0.39
N PRO A 15 -0.76 -0.14 0.25
CA PRO A 15 -2.05 0.09 -0.40
C PRO A 15 -2.22 1.55 -0.84
N ALA A 16 -1.54 2.52 -0.20
CA ALA A 16 -1.56 3.91 -0.65
C ALA A 16 -0.79 4.09 -1.95
N ARG A 17 0.39 3.47 -2.08
CA ARG A 17 1.19 3.49 -3.32
C ARG A 17 0.45 2.78 -4.46
N LEU A 18 -0.17 1.63 -4.19
CA LEU A 18 -0.97 0.90 -5.17
C LEU A 18 -2.22 1.68 -5.59
N ALA A 19 -2.90 2.37 -4.67
CA ALA A 19 -4.03 3.24 -5.01
C ALA A 19 -3.62 4.35 -5.98
N LYS A 20 -2.48 5.00 -5.72
CA LYS A 20 -1.93 6.03 -6.62
C LYS A 20 -1.61 5.47 -8.01
N ALA A 21 -0.98 4.30 -8.08
CA ALA A 21 -0.69 3.64 -9.35
C ALA A 21 -1.96 3.33 -10.15
N ASN A 22 -3.02 2.86 -9.49
CA ASN A 22 -4.30 2.59 -10.12
C ASN A 22 -4.98 3.87 -10.63
N ARG A 23 -4.88 5.01 -9.93
CA ARG A 23 -5.39 6.30 -10.47
C ARG A 23 -4.71 6.71 -11.77
N VAL A 24 -3.38 6.61 -11.82
CA VAL A 24 -2.62 6.89 -13.06
C VAL A 24 -3.00 5.92 -14.17
N ALA A 25 -3.22 4.64 -13.84
CA ALA A 25 -3.67 3.64 -14.81
C ALA A 25 -5.09 3.93 -15.33
N ALA A 26 -6.00 4.43 -14.48
CA ALA A 26 -7.34 4.85 -14.88
C ALA A 26 -7.29 5.99 -15.90
N GLU A 27 -6.50 7.04 -15.61
CA GLU A 27 -6.29 8.16 -16.55
C GLU A 27 -5.67 7.69 -17.88
N THR A 28 -4.68 6.81 -17.80
CA THR A 28 -4.02 6.24 -18.98
C THR A 28 -4.99 5.39 -19.82
N ALA A 29 -5.90 4.66 -19.18
CA ALA A 29 -6.87 3.82 -19.88
C ALA A 29 -7.78 4.62 -20.81
N LEU A 30 -8.11 5.88 -20.46
CA LEU A 30 -8.95 6.75 -21.30
C LEU A 30 -8.26 7.19 -22.59
N ILE A 31 -6.93 7.24 -22.62
CA ILE A 31 -6.17 7.68 -23.80
C ILE A 31 -5.59 6.51 -24.60
N ASP A 32 -5.84 5.28 -24.16
CA ASP A 32 -5.21 4.11 -24.72
C ASP A 32 -5.82 3.69 -26.08
N VAL A 33 -5.23 4.21 -27.16
CA VAL A 33 -5.76 4.10 -28.54
C VAL A 33 -5.89 2.68 -29.08
N GLN A 34 -5.29 1.69 -28.41
CA GLN A 34 -5.41 0.28 -28.79
C GLN A 34 -6.76 -0.34 -28.43
N PHE A 35 -7.58 0.34 -27.61
CA PHE A 35 -8.90 -0.11 -27.17
C PHE A 35 -10.02 0.76 -27.75
N THR A 36 -11.20 0.15 -27.89
CA THR A 36 -12.42 0.88 -28.27
C THR A 36 -12.82 1.86 -27.16
N ALA A 37 -13.65 2.86 -27.48
CA ALA A 37 -14.12 3.84 -26.50
C ALA A 37 -14.81 3.18 -25.29
N THR A 38 -15.62 2.13 -25.52
CA THR A 38 -16.29 1.37 -24.46
C THR A 38 -15.28 0.64 -23.57
N GLU A 39 -14.34 -0.11 -24.15
CA GLU A 39 -13.31 -0.83 -23.39
C GLU A 39 -12.41 0.12 -22.60
N ARG A 40 -12.07 1.30 -23.16
CA ARG A 40 -11.32 2.33 -22.43
C ARG A 40 -12.07 2.80 -21.18
N GLN A 41 -13.39 3.01 -21.30
CA GLN A 41 -14.22 3.41 -20.18
C GLN A 41 -14.33 2.30 -19.13
N GLU A 42 -14.56 1.05 -19.54
CA GLU A 42 -14.61 -0.10 -18.63
C GLU A 42 -13.29 -0.29 -17.86
N ARG A 43 -12.15 -0.13 -18.55
CA ARG A 43 -10.81 -0.19 -17.94
C ARG A 43 -10.58 0.97 -16.97
N HIS A 44 -10.97 2.18 -17.34
CA HIS A 44 -10.92 3.33 -16.44
C HIS A 44 -11.71 3.06 -15.16
N ASP A 45 -12.95 2.59 -15.30
CA ASP A 45 -13.85 2.34 -14.17
C ASP A 45 -13.32 1.22 -13.26
N TYR A 46 -12.73 0.18 -13.86
CA TYR A 46 -12.05 -0.88 -13.14
C TYR A 46 -10.89 -0.33 -12.27
N TYR A 47 -9.94 0.39 -12.88
CA TYR A 47 -8.80 0.93 -12.15
C TYR A 47 -9.20 1.96 -11.10
N LEU A 48 -10.21 2.78 -11.39
CA LEU A 48 -10.75 3.72 -10.43
C LEU A 48 -11.38 3.00 -9.22
N GLY A 49 -12.16 1.93 -9.47
CA GLY A 49 -12.73 1.09 -8.43
C GLY A 49 -11.67 0.47 -7.52
N GLU A 50 -10.61 -0.10 -8.11
CA GLU A 50 -9.50 -0.66 -7.35
C GLU A 50 -8.73 0.41 -6.56
N ALA A 51 -8.52 1.60 -7.12
CA ALA A 51 -7.92 2.71 -6.40
C ALA A 51 -8.72 3.07 -5.14
N LEU A 52 -10.05 3.19 -5.25
CA LEU A 52 -10.92 3.50 -4.12
C LEU A 52 -10.89 2.39 -3.05
N ARG A 53 -10.89 1.12 -3.46
CA ARG A 53 -10.77 -0.04 -2.56
C ARG A 53 -9.45 0.00 -1.79
N LEU A 54 -8.35 0.26 -2.49
CA LEU A 54 -7.01 0.35 -1.90
C LEU A 54 -6.86 1.55 -0.96
N GLU A 55 -7.48 2.70 -1.26
CA GLU A 55 -7.52 3.84 -0.32
C GLU A 55 -8.28 3.51 0.96
N ALA A 56 -9.40 2.79 0.85
CA ALA A 56 -10.13 2.32 2.02
C ALA A 56 -9.28 1.36 2.87
N LEU A 57 -8.49 0.49 2.23
CA LEU A 57 -7.56 -0.40 2.92
C LEU A 57 -6.41 0.38 3.57
N ALA A 58 -5.81 1.34 2.86
CA ALA A 58 -4.76 2.19 3.40
C ALA A 58 -5.20 2.94 4.65
N ARG A 59 -6.41 3.49 4.66
CA ARG A 59 -7.00 4.13 5.86
C ARG A 59 -7.10 3.18 7.06
N GLN A 60 -7.38 1.89 6.82
CA GLN A 60 -7.45 0.88 7.87
C GLN A 60 -6.05 0.49 8.38
N CYS A 61 -5.07 0.33 7.49
CA CYS A 61 -3.69 -0.01 7.87
C CYS A 61 -3.02 1.09 8.70
N HIS A 62 -3.26 2.37 8.38
CA HIS A 62 -2.72 3.51 9.14
C HIS A 62 -3.38 3.68 10.53
N ARG A 63 -4.50 2.99 10.80
CA ARG A 63 -5.23 3.04 12.08
C ARG A 63 -4.77 1.95 13.06
N ALA A 64 -3.64 1.27 12.80
CA ALA A 64 -3.04 0.40 13.81
C ALA A 64 -2.55 1.26 14.99
N PRO A 65 -3.03 1.04 16.22
CA PRO A 65 -2.57 1.81 17.36
C PRO A 65 -1.07 1.57 17.55
N VAL A 66 -0.29 2.64 17.63
CA VAL A 66 1.09 2.59 18.10
C VAL A 66 1.03 1.97 19.49
N ARG A 67 1.30 0.66 19.61
CA ARG A 67 1.56 0.02 20.90
C ARG A 67 2.84 0.66 21.41
N ARG A 68 2.72 1.75 22.16
CA ARG A 68 3.81 2.31 22.94
C ARG A 68 4.32 1.19 23.83
N ARG A 69 5.45 0.61 23.43
CA ARG A 69 6.17 -0.39 24.21
C ARG A 69 6.59 0.34 25.48
N ARG A 70 5.80 0.22 26.55
CA ARG A 70 6.23 0.64 27.89
C ARG A 70 7.39 -0.30 28.24
N THR A 71 8.62 0.18 28.08
CA THR A 71 9.78 -0.42 28.72
C THR A 71 9.57 -0.24 30.21
N ALA A 72 9.04 -1.27 30.87
CA ALA A 72 9.06 -1.36 32.32
C ALA A 72 10.53 -1.44 32.73
N THR A 73 11.05 -0.34 33.29
CA THR A 73 12.35 -0.31 33.94
C THR A 73 12.30 -1.32 35.08
N GLN A 74 12.95 -2.46 34.89
CA GLN A 74 13.07 -3.49 35.90
C GLN A 74 14.12 -3.00 36.91
N THR A 75 13.69 -2.26 37.93
CA THR A 75 14.56 -1.82 39.02
C THR A 75 14.89 -3.05 39.87
N GLY A 76 16.01 -3.70 39.57
CA GLY A 76 16.61 -4.69 40.45
C GLY A 76 17.16 -4.00 41.69
N ALA A 77 16.38 -3.96 42.77
CA ALA A 77 16.88 -3.60 44.09
C ALA A 77 17.48 -4.85 44.74
N THR A 78 18.80 -4.97 44.68
CA THR A 78 19.59 -5.90 45.49
C THR A 78 19.50 -5.47 46.95
N ALA A 79 18.93 -6.32 47.81
CA ALA A 79 19.06 -6.19 49.27
C ALA A 79 20.05 -7.26 49.74
N ARG A 80 21.07 -6.80 50.47
CA ARG A 80 22.09 -7.60 51.17
C ARG A 80 21.53 -8.14 52.48
#